data_AF-A0A9D7P4W9-F1
#
_entry.id   AF-A0A9D7P4W9-F1
#
_cell.length_a   1.000
_cell.length_b   1.000
_cell.length_c   1.000
_cell.angle_alpha   90.00
_cell.angle_beta   90.00
_cell.angle_gamma   90.00
#
_symmetry.space_group_name_H-M   'P 1'
#
loop_
_entity.id
_entity.type
_entity.pdbx_description
1 polymer ?
#
loop_
_entity_poly.entity_id
_entity_poly.type
_entity_poly.pdbx_seq_one_letter_code
_entity_poly.pdbx_strand_id
1 'polypeptide(L)'
;MRGSKKSETVLLIAVILLCNFLPSQGQTPSPAMREANALMREQKWAEAAKAYEKITTTEPANGRAWYQLALARHSLGDYAQAVDAYLKVPALSTNPSIMYNLACSYARLKENNKAFEWLNKAIGAGFPNIDGLKTDPDLAGLREDARFKDVIDAGIKATTPCMVIPEHQQFNFWIGEWDVKNPQGQSRLDGARFGLGAMVSSLTLKANIRMGLCAIKALQSEQTGRKHLGE
;
A
#
# COMPACT_ATOMS: atom_id res chain seq x y z
N MET A 1 -21.93 56.04 -1.30
CA MET A 1 -22.11 54.62 -0.91
C MET A 1 -20.85 53.83 -1.28
N ARG A 2 -19.86 53.74 -0.39
CA ARG A 2 -18.58 53.03 -0.64
C ARG A 2 -17.97 52.53 0.68
N GLY A 3 -18.78 51.82 1.48
CA GLY A 3 -18.42 51.47 2.86
C GLY A 3 -18.44 49.97 3.22
N SER A 4 -19.27 49.12 2.59
CA SER A 4 -19.49 47.77 3.14
C SER A 4 -18.53 46.68 2.63
N LYS A 5 -17.98 46.79 1.41
CA LYS A 5 -17.17 45.70 0.80
C LYS A 5 -15.85 45.40 1.50
N LYS A 6 -15.25 46.37 2.20
CA LYS A 6 -13.97 46.19 2.92
C LYS A 6 -14.16 45.40 4.22
N SER A 7 -15.33 45.50 4.87
CA SER A 7 -15.61 44.78 6.11
C SER A 7 -15.87 43.30 5.86
N GLU A 8 -16.54 42.95 4.76
CA GLU A 8 -16.82 41.57 4.37
C GLU A 8 -15.56 40.80 3.94
N THR A 9 -14.65 41.46 3.21
CA THR A 9 -13.38 40.83 2.78
C THR A 9 -12.42 40.57 3.93
N VAL A 10 -12.37 41.47 4.93
CA VAL A 10 -11.55 41.26 6.14
C VAL A 10 -12.09 40.11 6.98
N LEU A 11 -13.42 39.95 7.07
CA LEU A 11 -14.04 38.84 7.79
C LEU A 11 -13.77 37.48 7.11
N LEU A 12 -13.87 37.43 5.78
CA LEU A 12 -13.56 36.23 4.98
C LEU A 12 -12.10 35.80 5.10
N ILE A 13 -11.16 36.75 5.06
CA ILE A 13 -9.73 36.47 5.24
C ILE A 13 -9.45 35.99 6.68
N ALA A 14 -10.10 36.57 7.68
CA ALA A 14 -9.97 36.14 9.07
C ALA A 14 -10.48 34.71 9.30
N VAL A 15 -11.61 34.31 8.68
CA VAL A 15 -12.14 32.94 8.75
C VAL A 15 -11.21 31.92 8.07
N ILE A 16 -10.64 32.27 6.91
CA ILE A 16 -9.68 31.41 6.20
C ILE A 16 -8.37 31.26 7.00
N LEU A 17 -7.89 32.32 7.65
CA LEU A 17 -6.70 32.26 8.50
C LEU A 17 -6.95 31.48 9.81
N LEU A 18 -8.16 31.56 10.37
CA LEU A 18 -8.57 30.75 11.53
C LEU A 18 -8.70 29.24 11.19
N CYS A 19 -9.15 28.89 9.99
CA CYS A 19 -9.24 27.49 9.55
C CYS A 19 -7.87 26.82 9.30
N ASN A 20 -6.84 27.60 8.93
CA ASN A 20 -5.49 27.08 8.66
C ASN A 20 -4.63 26.88 9.93
N PHE A 21 -5.12 27.30 11.10
CA PHE A 21 -4.44 27.17 12.39
C PHE A 21 -5.03 26.09 13.29
N LEU A 22 -5.85 25.18 12.75
CA LEU A 22 -6.16 23.95 13.46
C LEU A 22 -4.92 23.05 13.38
N PRO A 23 -4.21 22.79 14.50
CA PRO A 23 -3.13 21.82 14.49
C PRO A 23 -3.68 20.51 13.95
N SER A 24 -3.03 19.93 12.93
CA SER A 24 -3.34 18.57 12.52
C SER A 24 -3.12 17.70 13.75
N GLN A 25 -4.20 17.29 14.42
CA GLN A 25 -4.08 16.47 15.59
C GLN A 25 -3.53 15.12 15.13
N GLY A 26 -2.22 14.94 15.28
CA GLY A 26 -1.66 13.63 15.55
C GLY A 26 -2.29 13.19 16.88
N GLN A 27 -3.51 12.65 16.80
CA GLN A 27 -4.25 12.26 17.99
C GLN A 27 -3.46 11.15 18.67
N THR A 28 -2.90 11.47 19.83
CA THR A 28 -2.37 10.45 20.72
C THR A 28 -3.51 9.51 21.07
N PRO A 29 -3.32 8.17 20.99
CA PRO A 29 -4.40 7.25 21.29
C PRO A 29 -4.92 7.50 22.72
N SER A 30 -6.25 7.51 22.89
CA SER A 30 -6.89 7.62 24.21
C SER A 30 -6.34 6.56 25.17
N PRO A 31 -6.40 6.77 26.51
CA PRO A 31 -6.00 5.75 27.47
C PRO A 31 -6.62 4.37 27.21
N ALA A 32 -7.92 4.34 26.88
CA ALA A 32 -8.63 3.12 26.50
C ALA A 32 -8.04 2.47 25.23
N MET A 33 -7.73 3.27 24.20
CA MET A 33 -7.05 2.76 23.01
C MET A 33 -5.65 2.23 23.32
N ARG A 34 -4.89 2.84 24.22
CA ARG A 34 -3.55 2.36 24.61
C ARG A 34 -3.61 1.00 25.32
N GLU A 35 -4.58 0.83 26.22
CA GLU A 35 -4.86 -0.43 26.91
C GLU A 35 -5.28 -1.52 25.92
N ALA A 36 -6.28 -1.26 25.07
CA ALA A 36 -6.72 -2.21 24.04
C ALA A 36 -5.60 -2.59 23.07
N ASN A 37 -4.78 -1.61 22.65
CA ASN A 37 -3.60 -1.87 21.83
C ASN A 37 -2.53 -2.70 22.56
N ALA A 38 -2.43 -2.62 23.89
CA ALA A 38 -1.51 -3.45 24.67
C ALA A 38 -1.96 -4.92 24.65
N LEU A 39 -3.27 -5.17 24.87
CA LEU A 39 -3.86 -6.49 24.76
C LEU A 39 -3.64 -7.12 23.37
N MET A 40 -3.74 -6.32 22.29
CA MET A 40 -3.39 -6.77 20.94
C MET A 40 -1.93 -7.20 20.80
N ARG A 41 -0.98 -6.43 21.37
CA ARG A 41 0.44 -6.78 21.30
C ARG A 41 0.76 -8.04 22.10
N GLU A 42 0.03 -8.27 23.19
CA GLU A 42 0.10 -9.49 24.01
C GLU A 42 -0.67 -10.67 23.40
N GLN A 43 -1.30 -10.50 22.24
CA GLN A 43 -2.12 -11.52 21.56
C GLN A 43 -3.31 -12.01 22.40
N LYS A 44 -3.75 -11.22 23.37
CA LYS A 44 -4.96 -11.48 24.16
C LYS A 44 -6.20 -11.05 23.36
N TRP A 45 -6.46 -11.75 22.27
CA TRP A 45 -7.43 -11.34 21.26
C TRP A 45 -8.85 -11.16 21.81
N ALA A 46 -9.28 -12.03 22.73
CA ALA A 46 -10.61 -11.96 23.35
C ALA A 46 -10.78 -10.70 24.20
N GLU A 47 -9.79 -10.41 25.03
CA GLU A 47 -9.77 -9.21 25.87
C GLU A 47 -9.66 -7.94 25.01
N ALA A 48 -8.80 -7.97 23.98
CA ALA A 48 -8.65 -6.88 23.03
C ALA A 48 -9.95 -6.59 22.28
N ALA A 49 -10.63 -7.61 21.76
CA ALA A 49 -11.92 -7.46 21.08
C ALA A 49 -12.97 -6.82 22.01
N LYS A 50 -13.06 -7.29 23.26
CA LYS A 50 -13.98 -6.70 24.26
C LYS A 50 -13.62 -5.24 24.58
N ALA A 51 -12.33 -4.91 24.66
CA ALA A 51 -11.87 -3.55 24.91
C ALA A 51 -12.21 -2.62 23.72
N TYR A 52 -11.94 -3.06 22.48
CA TYR A 52 -12.31 -2.26 21.30
C TYR A 52 -13.81 -2.14 21.11
N GLU A 53 -14.60 -3.16 21.43
CA GLU A 53 -16.06 -3.10 21.33
C GLU A 53 -16.64 -1.97 22.21
N LYS A 54 -16.13 -1.81 23.43
CA LYS A 54 -16.46 -0.67 24.31
C LYS A 54 -16.11 0.65 23.64
N ILE A 55 -14.90 0.77 23.08
CA ILE A 55 -14.45 1.99 22.40
C ILE A 55 -15.34 2.31 21.20
N THR A 56 -15.67 1.32 20.37
CA THR A 56 -16.54 1.51 19.20
C THR A 56 -17.98 1.86 19.56
N THR A 57 -18.42 1.50 20.78
CA THR A 57 -19.74 1.89 21.29
C THR A 57 -19.75 3.36 21.72
N THR A 58 -18.69 3.83 22.39
CA THR A 58 -18.57 5.22 22.85
C THR A 58 -18.12 6.18 21.74
N GLU A 59 -17.34 5.69 20.78
CA GLU A 59 -16.77 6.44 19.67
C GLU A 59 -17.08 5.76 18.32
N PRO A 60 -18.34 5.77 17.83
CA PRO A 60 -18.71 5.06 16.60
C PRO A 60 -17.97 5.52 15.34
N ALA A 61 -17.46 6.76 15.33
CA ALA A 61 -16.67 7.32 14.24
C ALA A 61 -15.19 6.92 14.26
N ASN A 62 -14.73 6.22 15.31
CA ASN A 62 -13.33 5.82 15.45
C ASN A 62 -13.00 4.64 14.54
N GLY A 63 -12.65 4.94 13.28
CA GLY A 63 -12.29 3.94 12.27
C GLY A 63 -11.11 3.06 12.68
N ARG A 64 -10.16 3.58 13.47
CA ARG A 64 -9.02 2.81 13.97
C ARG A 64 -9.47 1.75 14.98
N ALA A 65 -10.38 2.09 15.88
CA ALA A 65 -10.94 1.13 16.83
C ALA A 65 -11.73 0.03 16.11
N TRP A 66 -12.55 0.37 15.11
CA TRP A 66 -13.26 -0.62 14.27
C TRP A 66 -12.31 -1.57 13.55
N TYR A 67 -11.23 -1.04 12.97
CA TYR A 67 -10.24 -1.86 12.28
C TYR A 67 -9.52 -2.83 13.23
N GLN A 68 -9.14 -2.36 14.43
CA GLN A 68 -8.48 -3.20 15.41
C GLN A 68 -9.43 -4.23 16.04
N LEU A 69 -10.71 -3.88 16.24
CA LEU A 69 -11.75 -4.84 16.63
C LEU A 69 -11.88 -5.96 15.60
N ALA A 70 -11.90 -5.60 14.32
CA ALA A 70 -12.00 -6.57 13.24
C ALA A 70 -10.79 -7.53 13.21
N LEU A 71 -9.58 -6.99 13.36
CA LEU A 71 -8.35 -7.80 13.45
C LEU A 71 -8.35 -8.73 14.67
N ALA A 72 -8.78 -8.24 15.84
CA ALA A 72 -8.88 -9.04 17.05
C ALA A 72 -9.87 -10.20 16.88
N ARG A 73 -11.06 -9.92 16.34
CA ARG A 73 -12.09 -10.93 16.05
C ARG A 73 -11.65 -11.93 14.99
N HIS A 74 -10.96 -11.47 13.95
CA HIS A 74 -10.37 -12.35 12.94
C HIS A 74 -9.37 -13.31 13.60
N SER A 75 -8.50 -12.81 14.47
CA SER A 75 -7.48 -13.60 15.17
C SER A 75 -8.08 -14.62 16.15
N LEU A 76 -9.28 -14.37 16.65
CA LEU A 76 -10.06 -15.32 17.46
C LEU A 76 -10.72 -16.44 16.65
N GLY A 77 -10.83 -16.27 15.34
CA GLY A 77 -11.66 -17.13 14.50
C GLY A 77 -13.12 -16.69 14.37
N ASP A 78 -13.50 -15.55 14.98
CA ASP A 78 -14.84 -14.97 14.91
C ASP A 78 -15.04 -14.19 13.60
N TYR A 79 -14.84 -14.86 12.46
CA TYR A 79 -14.75 -14.23 11.14
C TYR A 79 -16.00 -13.45 10.73
N ALA A 80 -17.20 -13.93 11.10
CA ALA A 80 -18.45 -13.22 10.80
C ALA A 80 -18.49 -11.85 11.49
N GLN A 81 -18.12 -11.82 12.76
CA GLN A 81 -18.10 -10.58 13.53
C GLN A 81 -16.91 -9.67 13.15
N ALA A 82 -15.83 -10.24 12.62
CA ALA A 82 -14.73 -9.50 12.03
C ALA A 82 -15.17 -8.77 10.75
N VAL A 83 -15.91 -9.45 9.87
CA VAL A 83 -16.51 -8.85 8.67
C VAL A 83 -17.39 -7.65 9.05
N ASP A 84 -18.29 -7.81 10.03
CA ASP A 84 -19.16 -6.72 10.49
C ASP A 84 -18.38 -5.51 11.01
N ALA A 85 -17.24 -5.73 11.65
CA ALA A 85 -16.37 -4.67 12.13
C ALA A 85 -15.59 -3.99 10.99
N TYR A 86 -15.07 -4.76 10.02
CA TYR A 86 -14.40 -4.21 8.83
C TYR A 86 -15.32 -3.32 8.00
N LEU A 87 -16.59 -3.72 7.81
CA LEU A 87 -17.58 -2.96 7.07
C LEU A 87 -17.92 -1.60 7.70
N LYS A 88 -17.60 -1.41 9.00
CA LYS A 88 -17.77 -0.14 9.72
C LYS A 88 -16.53 0.77 9.65
N VAL A 89 -15.43 0.32 9.05
CA VAL A 89 -14.23 1.14 8.91
C VAL A 89 -14.41 2.16 7.79
N PRO A 90 -14.37 3.48 8.07
CA PRO A 90 -14.60 4.51 7.04
C PRO A 90 -13.61 4.45 5.87
N ALA A 91 -12.39 3.98 6.13
CA ALA A 91 -11.33 3.85 5.12
C ALA A 91 -11.40 2.55 4.30
N LEU A 92 -12.43 1.70 4.48
CA LEU A 92 -12.53 0.42 3.78
C LEU A 92 -12.48 0.58 2.25
N SER A 93 -13.08 1.63 1.69
CA SER A 93 -13.11 1.87 0.25
C SER A 93 -11.82 2.46 -0.32
N THR A 94 -10.90 2.93 0.52
CA THR A 94 -9.67 3.63 0.09
C THR A 94 -8.38 2.96 0.56
N ASN A 95 -8.45 1.98 1.46
CA ASN A 95 -7.28 1.30 2.00
C ASN A 95 -7.22 -0.17 1.53
N PRO A 96 -6.29 -0.51 0.63
CA PRO A 96 -6.14 -1.87 0.09
C PRO A 96 -5.90 -2.94 1.16
N SER A 97 -5.19 -2.61 2.23
CA SER A 97 -4.89 -3.55 3.31
C SER A 97 -6.14 -3.93 4.11
N ILE A 98 -7.08 -3.00 4.26
CA ILE A 98 -8.35 -3.26 4.94
C ILE A 98 -9.24 -4.14 4.05
N MET A 99 -9.30 -3.84 2.75
CA MET A 99 -10.01 -4.68 1.77
C MET A 99 -9.45 -6.11 1.75
N TYR A 100 -8.13 -6.25 1.78
CA TYR A 100 -7.43 -7.53 1.85
C TYR A 100 -7.81 -8.33 3.11
N ASN A 101 -7.72 -7.72 4.29
CA ASN A 101 -8.06 -8.40 5.54
C ASN A 101 -9.55 -8.80 5.62
N LEU A 102 -10.44 -7.99 5.02
CA LEU A 102 -11.84 -8.35 4.84
C LEU A 102 -12.00 -9.55 3.91
N ALA A 103 -11.26 -9.60 2.79
CA ALA A 103 -11.24 -10.76 1.89
C ALA A 103 -10.76 -12.04 2.60
N CYS A 104 -9.71 -11.96 3.43
CA CYS A 104 -9.24 -13.08 4.25
C CYS A 104 -10.35 -13.58 5.20
N SER A 105 -11.08 -12.67 5.85
CA SER A 105 -12.20 -13.04 6.72
C SER A 105 -13.32 -13.76 5.96
N TYR A 106 -13.67 -13.30 4.76
CA TYR A 106 -14.62 -14.02 3.89
C TYR A 106 -14.10 -15.38 3.42
N ALA A 107 -12.81 -15.49 3.09
CA ALA A 107 -12.19 -16.76 2.70
C ALA A 107 -12.28 -17.80 3.83
N ARG A 108 -12.06 -17.38 5.07
CA ARG A 108 -12.21 -18.23 6.27
C ARG A 108 -13.65 -18.65 6.54
N LEU A 109 -14.62 -17.82 6.17
CA LEU A 109 -16.05 -18.17 6.18
C LEU A 109 -16.48 -19.07 5.01
N LYS A 110 -15.56 -19.43 4.09
CA LYS A 110 -15.88 -20.14 2.82
C LYS A 110 -16.83 -19.38 1.89
N GLU A 111 -16.94 -18.07 2.09
CA GLU A 111 -17.70 -17.14 1.26
C GLU A 111 -16.85 -16.70 0.07
N ASN A 112 -16.44 -17.68 -0.76
CA ASN A 112 -15.40 -17.51 -1.79
C ASN A 112 -15.73 -16.37 -2.78
N ASN A 113 -17.00 -16.19 -3.14
CA ASN A 113 -17.41 -15.12 -4.05
C ASN A 113 -17.13 -13.73 -3.47
N LYS A 114 -17.46 -13.51 -2.20
CA LYS A 114 -17.19 -12.24 -1.51
C LYS A 114 -15.68 -12.07 -1.27
N ALA A 115 -14.98 -13.16 -0.96
CA ALA A 115 -13.53 -13.13 -0.82
C ALA A 115 -12.86 -12.61 -2.11
N PHE A 116 -13.20 -13.18 -3.27
CA PHE A 116 -12.68 -12.73 -4.55
C PHE A 116 -13.11 -11.31 -4.93
N GLU A 117 -14.33 -10.90 -4.60
CA GLU A 117 -14.78 -9.52 -4.81
C GLU A 117 -13.86 -8.52 -4.09
N TRP A 118 -13.63 -8.73 -2.79
CA TRP A 118 -12.80 -7.84 -1.99
C TRP A 118 -11.31 -7.94 -2.31
N LEU A 119 -10.84 -9.13 -2.69
CA LEU A 119 -9.46 -9.34 -3.12
C LEU A 119 -9.18 -8.56 -4.41
N ASN A 120 -10.08 -8.61 -5.40
CA ASN A 120 -9.96 -7.82 -6.62
C ASN A 120 -10.00 -6.31 -6.35
N LYS A 121 -10.85 -5.85 -5.43
CA LYS A 121 -10.85 -4.43 -4.99
C LYS A 121 -9.51 -4.05 -4.37
N ALA A 122 -8.95 -4.88 -3.50
CA ALA A 122 -7.65 -4.65 -2.87
C ALA A 122 -6.55 -4.52 -3.92
N ILE A 123 -6.49 -5.45 -4.88
CA ILE A 123 -5.54 -5.44 -5.99
C ILE A 123 -5.69 -4.18 -6.84
N GLY A 124 -6.93 -3.85 -7.25
CA GLY A 124 -7.22 -2.64 -8.04
C GLY A 124 -6.88 -1.34 -7.32
N ALA A 125 -6.95 -1.33 -5.99
CA ALA A 125 -6.56 -0.20 -5.15
C ALA A 125 -5.04 -0.15 -4.87
N GLY A 126 -4.25 -1.10 -5.38
CA GLY A 126 -2.79 -1.11 -5.27
C GLY A 126 -2.24 -1.87 -4.07
N PHE A 127 -2.89 -2.95 -3.65
CA PHE A 127 -2.35 -3.85 -2.61
C PHE A 127 -0.94 -4.33 -2.99
N PRO A 128 0.10 -4.09 -2.16
CA PRO A 128 1.48 -4.23 -2.59
C PRO A 128 2.05 -5.64 -2.46
N ASN A 129 1.54 -6.47 -1.56
CA ASN A 129 2.16 -7.75 -1.19
C ASN A 129 1.60 -8.92 -2.01
N ILE A 130 1.82 -8.93 -3.33
CA ILE A 130 1.24 -9.93 -4.22
C ILE A 130 1.74 -11.35 -3.93
N ASP A 131 3.04 -11.47 -3.62
CA ASP A 131 3.62 -12.78 -3.30
C ASP A 131 3.08 -13.34 -1.98
N GLY A 132 2.72 -12.49 -1.03
CA GLY A 132 2.08 -12.89 0.22
C GLY A 132 0.76 -13.62 0.03
N LEU A 133 -0.02 -13.33 -1.02
CA LEU A 133 -1.30 -14.03 -1.27
C LEU A 133 -1.10 -15.55 -1.43
N LYS A 134 0.03 -15.96 -2.02
CA LYS A 134 0.33 -17.37 -2.32
C LYS A 134 0.67 -18.16 -1.07
N THR A 135 1.12 -17.49 0.00
CA THR A 135 1.56 -18.12 1.25
C THR A 135 0.60 -17.87 2.41
N ASP A 136 -0.28 -16.86 2.31
CA ASP A 136 -1.25 -16.53 3.37
C ASP A 136 -2.18 -17.72 3.67
N PRO A 137 -2.20 -18.23 4.92
CA PRO A 137 -3.02 -19.37 5.30
C PRO A 137 -4.52 -19.12 5.18
N ASP A 138 -4.99 -17.86 5.29
CA ASP A 138 -6.41 -17.56 5.17
C ASP A 138 -6.95 -17.77 3.76
N LEU A 139 -6.07 -17.58 2.77
CA LEU A 139 -6.38 -17.75 1.36
C LEU A 139 -6.12 -19.17 0.86
N ALA A 140 -5.66 -20.10 1.70
CA ALA A 140 -5.34 -21.47 1.30
C ALA A 140 -6.52 -22.16 0.59
N GLY A 141 -7.76 -21.94 1.07
CA GLY A 141 -8.97 -22.49 0.47
C GLY A 141 -9.37 -21.90 -0.89
N LEU A 142 -8.71 -20.83 -1.34
CA LEU A 142 -8.99 -20.18 -2.62
C LEU A 142 -7.99 -20.56 -3.72
N ARG A 143 -6.84 -21.16 -3.38
CA ARG A 143 -5.72 -21.36 -4.33
C ARG A 143 -6.04 -22.31 -5.48
N GLU A 144 -6.95 -23.26 -5.24
CA GLU A 144 -7.41 -24.23 -6.25
C GLU A 144 -8.49 -23.64 -7.18
N ASP A 145 -9.08 -22.49 -6.82
CA ASP A 145 -10.07 -21.82 -7.66
C ASP A 145 -9.36 -21.13 -8.83
N ALA A 146 -9.85 -21.34 -10.05
CA ALA A 146 -9.25 -20.78 -11.26
C ALA A 146 -9.10 -19.25 -11.20
N ARG A 147 -10.02 -18.55 -10.52
CA ARG A 147 -9.99 -17.09 -10.35
C ARG A 147 -8.79 -16.61 -9.55
N PHE A 148 -8.19 -17.46 -8.71
CA PHE A 148 -7.03 -17.10 -7.91
C PHE A 148 -5.83 -16.75 -8.78
N LYS A 149 -5.62 -17.49 -9.87
CA LYS A 149 -4.58 -17.18 -10.84
C LYS A 149 -4.78 -15.78 -11.45
N ASP A 150 -6.02 -15.44 -11.79
CA ASP A 150 -6.33 -14.13 -12.39
C ASP A 150 -6.06 -12.98 -11.42
N VAL A 151 -6.37 -13.16 -10.13
CA VAL A 151 -6.04 -12.19 -9.07
C VAL A 151 -4.53 -11.97 -8.99
N ILE A 152 -3.73 -13.05 -8.98
CA ILE A 152 -2.27 -12.96 -8.91
C ILE A 152 -1.71 -12.26 -10.13
N ASP A 153 -2.15 -12.64 -11.33
CA ASP A 153 -1.70 -12.02 -12.58
C ASP A 153 -2.05 -10.53 -12.64
N ALA A 154 -3.25 -10.15 -12.18
CA ALA A 154 -3.67 -8.77 -12.06
C ALA A 154 -2.79 -8.00 -11.05
N GLY A 155 -2.47 -8.60 -9.91
CA GLY A 155 -1.59 -8.03 -8.90
C GLY A 155 -0.17 -7.78 -9.42
N ILE A 156 0.42 -8.77 -10.10
CA ILE A 156 1.76 -8.65 -10.70
C ILE A 156 1.75 -7.53 -11.75
N LYS A 157 0.76 -7.50 -12.64
CA LYS A 157 0.62 -6.40 -13.61
C LYS A 157 0.49 -5.03 -12.94
N ALA A 158 -0.22 -4.92 -11.82
CA ALA A 158 -0.39 -3.66 -11.10
C ALA A 158 0.90 -3.20 -10.39
N THR A 159 1.67 -4.14 -9.82
CA THR A 159 2.82 -3.84 -8.94
C THR A 159 4.16 -3.85 -9.64
N THR A 160 4.33 -4.68 -10.67
CA THR A 160 5.56 -4.83 -11.47
C THR A 160 5.29 -4.76 -12.97
N PRO A 161 4.57 -3.72 -13.46
CA PRO A 161 4.20 -3.63 -14.87
C PRO A 161 5.42 -3.62 -15.82
N CYS A 162 6.57 -3.10 -15.38
CA CYS A 162 7.81 -3.13 -16.16
C CYS A 162 8.37 -4.53 -16.43
N MET A 163 8.01 -5.53 -15.62
CA MET A 163 8.52 -6.90 -15.75
C MET A 163 7.60 -7.79 -16.58
N VAL A 164 6.33 -7.40 -16.78
CA VAL A 164 5.32 -8.28 -17.40
C VAL A 164 4.56 -7.66 -18.57
N ILE A 165 4.64 -6.34 -18.76
CA ILE A 165 4.00 -5.64 -19.90
C ILE A 165 5.08 -5.35 -20.95
N PRO A 166 5.04 -5.98 -22.14
CA PRO A 166 6.07 -5.80 -23.18
C PRO A 166 6.29 -4.34 -23.59
N GLU A 167 5.24 -3.54 -23.63
CA GLU A 167 5.31 -2.11 -23.96
C GLU A 167 6.17 -1.32 -22.96
N HIS A 168 6.26 -1.78 -21.72
CA HIS A 168 7.09 -1.17 -20.67
C HIS A 168 8.55 -1.65 -20.72
N GLN A 169 8.85 -2.65 -21.56
CA GLN A 169 10.17 -3.24 -21.78
C GLN A 169 10.82 -2.75 -23.08
N GLN A 170 10.17 -1.88 -23.83
CA GLN A 170 10.66 -1.38 -25.12
C GLN A 170 12.06 -0.72 -25.06
N PHE A 171 12.53 -0.31 -23.87
CA PHE A 171 13.87 0.24 -23.65
C PHE A 171 14.83 -0.73 -22.93
N ASN A 172 14.44 -1.99 -22.69
CA ASN A 172 15.31 -2.98 -22.06
C ASN A 172 16.59 -3.24 -22.89
N PHE A 173 16.57 -2.97 -24.19
CA PHE A 173 17.77 -3.07 -25.03
C PHE A 173 18.89 -2.09 -24.63
N TRP A 174 18.57 -0.99 -23.90
CA TRP A 174 19.56 -0.07 -23.31
C TRP A 174 20.10 -0.54 -21.96
N ILE A 175 19.51 -1.58 -21.37
CA ILE A 175 19.89 -2.09 -20.06
C ILE A 175 20.86 -3.26 -20.28
N GLY A 176 22.12 -3.05 -19.90
CA GLY A 176 23.20 -4.02 -20.08
C GLY A 176 24.54 -3.45 -19.61
N GLU A 177 25.59 -4.26 -19.72
CA GLU A 177 26.97 -3.81 -19.53
C GLU A 177 27.46 -3.13 -20.82
N TRP A 178 27.96 -1.90 -20.71
CA TRP A 178 28.38 -1.09 -21.86
C TRP A 178 29.86 -0.70 -21.75
N ASP A 179 30.64 -1.00 -22.78
CA ASP A 179 32.00 -0.48 -22.94
C ASP A 179 31.95 0.89 -23.64
N VAL A 180 32.14 1.96 -22.87
CA VAL A 180 32.03 3.35 -23.35
C VAL A 180 33.42 3.89 -23.71
N LYS A 181 33.65 4.12 -25.00
CA LYS A 181 34.91 4.66 -25.54
C LYS A 181 34.77 6.11 -26.00
N ASN A 182 35.83 6.91 -25.87
CA ASN A 182 35.91 8.24 -26.48
C ASN A 182 36.17 8.13 -28.01
N PRO A 183 36.14 9.25 -28.77
CA PRO A 183 36.44 9.24 -30.22
C PRO A 183 37.84 8.72 -30.57
N GLN A 184 38.75 8.70 -29.60
CA GLN A 184 40.11 8.16 -29.71
C GLN A 184 40.17 6.66 -29.35
N GLY A 185 39.03 6.01 -29.12
CA GLY A 185 38.93 4.58 -28.82
C GLY A 185 39.33 4.20 -27.39
N GLN A 186 39.52 5.17 -26.50
CA GLN A 186 39.92 4.94 -25.11
C GLN A 186 38.67 4.76 -24.25
N SER A 187 38.57 3.62 -23.56
CA SER A 187 37.52 3.40 -22.57
C SER A 187 37.68 4.43 -21.44
N ARG A 188 36.61 5.17 -21.15
CA ARG A 188 36.63 6.08 -20.00
C ARG A 188 36.40 5.20 -18.77
N LEU A 189 37.48 4.93 -18.04
CA LEU A 189 37.58 4.40 -16.67
C LEU A 189 38.03 2.94 -16.56
N ASP A 190 39.30 2.78 -16.19
CA ASP A 190 39.64 1.86 -15.13
C ASP A 190 38.86 2.29 -13.87
N GLY A 191 37.76 1.58 -13.55
CA GLY A 191 37.22 1.56 -12.19
C GLY A 191 36.06 2.49 -11.80
N ALA A 192 35.28 3.08 -12.72
CA ALA A 192 34.02 3.74 -12.31
C ALA A 192 32.77 3.11 -12.92
N ARG A 193 31.93 2.56 -12.03
CA ARG A 193 30.57 2.12 -12.32
C ARG A 193 29.71 3.34 -12.64
N PHE A 194 29.30 3.49 -13.88
CA PHE A 194 28.27 4.46 -14.22
C PHE A 194 26.90 3.95 -13.78
N GLY A 195 26.51 4.30 -12.55
CA GLY A 195 25.09 4.37 -12.21
C GLY A 195 24.43 5.48 -13.04
N LEU A 196 23.15 5.31 -13.38
CA LEU A 196 22.31 6.10 -14.30
C LEU A 196 22.42 7.65 -14.29
N GLY A 197 23.16 8.28 -13.36
CA GLY A 197 23.28 9.73 -13.24
C GLY A 197 24.02 10.43 -14.38
N ALA A 198 24.85 9.73 -15.17
CA ALA A 198 25.73 10.39 -16.14
C ALA A 198 25.12 10.59 -17.55
N MET A 199 24.07 9.86 -17.94
CA MET A 199 23.47 10.00 -19.28
C MET A 199 22.38 11.08 -19.38
N VAL A 200 21.88 11.59 -18.25
CA VAL A 200 20.74 12.54 -18.27
C VAL A 200 21.19 13.99 -18.58
N SER A 201 22.49 14.28 -18.63
CA SER A 201 22.98 15.65 -18.88
C SER A 201 23.03 16.07 -20.35
N SER A 202 22.82 15.16 -21.31
CA SER A 202 22.94 15.47 -22.75
C SER A 202 21.71 15.11 -23.60
N LEU A 203 20.69 14.45 -23.06
CA LEU A 203 19.42 14.27 -23.75
C LEU A 203 18.31 14.93 -22.95
N THR A 204 17.85 16.09 -23.42
CA THR A 204 16.55 16.66 -23.06
C THR A 204 15.43 15.79 -23.64
N LEU A 205 15.30 14.56 -23.14
CA LEU A 205 14.14 13.72 -23.42
C LEU A 205 13.13 13.93 -22.29
N LYS A 206 12.09 14.73 -22.57
CA LYS A 206 10.83 14.71 -21.82
C LYS A 206 10.15 13.35 -22.03
N ALA A 207 10.67 12.30 -21.42
CA ALA A 207 10.07 10.98 -21.41
C ALA A 207 9.97 10.48 -19.95
N ASN A 208 8.80 10.73 -19.37
CA ASN A 208 8.17 10.00 -18.27
C ASN A 208 9.08 9.48 -17.14
N ILE A 209 9.11 10.27 -16.06
CA ILE A 209 9.62 9.96 -14.71
C ILE A 209 9.18 8.58 -14.18
N ARG A 210 8.05 8.02 -14.66
CA ARG A 210 7.58 6.67 -14.29
C ARG A 210 8.47 5.52 -14.77
N MET A 211 9.15 5.64 -15.92
CA MET A 211 10.05 4.57 -16.40
C MET A 211 11.36 4.50 -15.60
N GLY A 212 11.87 5.66 -15.13
CA GLY A 212 13.11 5.74 -14.35
C GLY A 212 13.03 5.06 -12.98
N LEU A 213 11.90 5.15 -12.28
CA LEU A 213 11.69 4.46 -10.99
C LEU A 213 11.62 2.92 -11.14
N CYS A 214 11.17 2.41 -12.30
CA CYS A 214 11.09 0.98 -12.57
C CYS A 214 12.47 0.34 -12.79
N ALA A 215 13.36 1.01 -13.52
CA ALA A 215 14.74 0.54 -13.74
C ALA A 215 15.52 0.42 -12.41
N ILE A 216 15.29 1.34 -11.47
CA ILE A 216 15.92 1.32 -10.14
C ILE A 216 15.47 0.09 -9.32
N LYS A 217 14.18 -0.24 -9.31
CA LYS A 217 13.68 -1.43 -8.58
C LYS A 217 14.15 -2.75 -9.20
N ALA A 218 14.19 -2.85 -10.53
CA ALA A 218 14.70 -4.04 -11.22
C ALA A 218 16.18 -4.29 -10.88
N LEU A 219 17.02 -3.24 -10.96
CA LEU A 219 18.44 -3.31 -10.59
C LEU A 219 18.68 -3.64 -9.10
N GLN A 220 17.82 -3.14 -8.19
CA GLN A 220 17.90 -3.48 -6.77
C GLN A 220 17.59 -4.96 -6.50
N SER A 221 16.66 -5.56 -7.24
CA SER A 221 16.33 -6.99 -7.12
C SER A 221 17.44 -7.92 -7.66
N GLU A 222 18.12 -7.53 -8.75
CA GLU A 222 19.27 -8.29 -9.26
C GLU A 222 20.48 -8.23 -8.32
N GLN A 223 20.71 -7.08 -7.65
CA GLN A 223 21.80 -6.98 -6.67
C GLN A 223 21.54 -7.77 -5.39
N THR A 224 20.28 -8.00 -5.02
CA THR A 224 19.92 -8.88 -3.88
C THR A 224 19.94 -10.36 -4.29
N GLY A 225 19.55 -10.69 -5.53
CA GLY A 225 19.66 -12.06 -6.07
C GLY A 225 21.10 -12.56 -6.21
N ARG A 226 22.06 -11.70 -6.56
CA ARG A 226 23.50 -12.07 -6.61
C ARG A 226 24.15 -12.34 -5.24
N LYS A 227 23.55 -11.90 -4.13
CA LYS A 227 24.08 -12.20 -2.78
C LYS A 227 23.74 -13.61 -2.27
N HIS A 228 22.80 -14.31 -2.90
CA HIS A 228 22.36 -15.64 -2.46
C HIS A 228 22.81 -16.80 -3.36
N LEU A 229 23.57 -16.54 -4.43
CA LEU A 229 24.11 -17.56 -5.33
C LEU A 229 25.65 -17.57 -5.34
N GLY A 230 26.26 -17.11 -4.26
CA GLY A 230 27.71 -17.09 -4.07
C GLY A 230 28.11 -17.66 -2.71
N GLU A 231 27.85 -18.95 -2.51
CA GLU A 231 28.65 -19.88 -1.70
C GLU A 231 28.88 -21.16 -2.51
#